data_AF-A0A8T2UJ67-F1
#
_entry.id   AF-A0A8T2UJ67-F1
#
_cell.length_a   1.000
_cell.length_b   1.000
_cell.length_c   1.000
_cell.angle_alpha   90.00
_cell.angle_beta   90.00
_cell.angle_gamma   90.00
#
_symmetry.space_group_name_H-M   'P 1'
#
loop_
_entity.id
_entity.type
_entity.pdbx_description
1 polymer ?
#
loop_
_entity_poly.entity_id
_entity_poly.type
_entity_poly.pdbx_seq_one_letter_code
_entity_poly.pdbx_strand_id
1 'polypeptide(L)'
;MYALIAQKFSESGIAFVPQISGTAKNERVDRWPPQEEELESIHSDSALELIQEHLGLVLGGRGNAGNEDDDSTAQISKLRMGRAYAASAVYGYFIRRVDKRFQLEKTVSNSRAQLIELERACKQGGSSAVNDHVVSESGQGVTAMVLRRPTTDVEGPKRVKQKVVPSGRLRTYVMSFDQRTLQRYANLRSKESASVIERHTEALFGKPELKSTPEGGVTIAKDELITLSFSGLRRLVLEAVAFGSFLWDVEAHVDTHYNFVVR
;
A
#
# COMPACT_ATOMS: atom_id res chain seq x y z
N MET A 1 13.76 -2.07 15.11
CA MET A 1 13.01 -1.89 13.84
C MET A 1 13.50 -2.82 12.74
N TYR A 2 14.76 -2.75 12.30
CA TYR A 2 15.25 -3.59 11.19
C TYR A 2 14.97 -5.10 11.37
N ALA A 3 15.23 -5.65 12.56
CA ALA A 3 14.92 -7.07 12.86
C ALA A 3 13.43 -7.42 12.70
N LEU A 4 12.51 -6.50 13.03
CA LEU A 4 11.07 -6.72 12.85
C LEU A 4 10.67 -6.66 11.38
N ILE A 5 11.34 -5.82 10.58
CA ILE A 5 11.15 -5.80 9.12
C ILE A 5 11.64 -7.13 8.54
N ALA A 6 12.83 -7.60 8.94
CA ALA A 6 13.34 -8.89 8.49
C ALA A 6 12.41 -10.06 8.89
N GLN A 7 11.84 -10.00 10.09
CA GLN A 7 10.80 -10.94 10.52
C GLN A 7 9.57 -10.88 9.59
N LYS A 8 9.11 -9.69 9.19
CA LYS A 8 7.98 -9.55 8.25
C LYS A 8 8.26 -10.19 6.89
N PHE A 9 9.46 -10.00 6.35
CA PHE A 9 9.90 -10.69 5.13
C PHE A 9 9.88 -12.22 5.30
N SER A 10 10.41 -12.71 6.42
CA SER A 10 10.39 -14.14 6.74
C SER A 10 8.97 -14.70 6.90
N GLU A 11 8.07 -13.98 7.55
CA GLU A 11 6.66 -14.35 7.74
C GLU A 11 5.91 -14.40 6.40
N SER A 12 6.28 -13.53 5.46
CA SER A 12 5.72 -13.48 4.11
C SER A 12 6.38 -14.45 3.13
N GLY A 13 7.40 -15.22 3.54
CA GLY A 13 8.12 -16.15 2.66
C GLY A 13 9.00 -15.47 1.61
N ILE A 14 9.35 -14.19 1.80
CA ILE A 14 10.10 -13.40 0.83
C ILE A 14 11.57 -13.36 1.27
N ALA A 15 12.48 -13.78 0.40
CA ALA A 15 13.91 -13.67 0.60
C ALA A 15 14.40 -12.27 0.20
N PHE A 16 15.29 -11.70 1.02
CA PHE A 16 15.96 -10.45 0.68
C PHE A 16 16.90 -10.63 -0.52
N VAL A 17 17.02 -9.57 -1.30
CA VAL A 17 18.09 -9.42 -2.28
C VAL A 17 19.45 -9.49 -1.56
N PRO A 18 20.36 -10.38 -1.99
CA PRO A 18 21.73 -10.41 -1.49
C PRO A 18 22.49 -9.11 -1.76
N GLN A 19 23.54 -8.89 -0.97
CA GLN A 19 24.43 -7.74 -1.14
C GLN A 19 25.06 -7.68 -2.54
N ILE A 20 24.81 -6.59 -3.26
CA ILE A 20 25.30 -6.34 -4.63
C ILE A 20 26.68 -5.63 -4.60
N SER A 21 27.03 -4.98 -3.48
CA SER A 21 28.25 -4.18 -3.40
C SER A 21 29.54 -4.99 -3.57
N GLY A 22 29.54 -6.28 -3.23
CA GLY A 22 30.70 -7.19 -3.34
C GLY A 22 30.89 -7.86 -4.71
N THR A 23 29.99 -7.64 -5.68
CA THR A 23 30.06 -8.31 -6.99
C THR A 23 31.13 -7.70 -7.88
N ALA A 24 31.72 -8.52 -8.76
CA ALA A 24 32.71 -8.05 -9.73
C ALA A 24 32.09 -7.04 -10.72
N LYS A 25 32.93 -6.19 -11.31
CA LYS A 25 32.46 -5.17 -12.28
C LYS A 25 31.78 -5.85 -13.47
N ASN A 26 30.63 -5.30 -13.89
CA ASN A 26 29.83 -5.74 -15.04
C ASN A 26 29.27 -7.16 -14.91
N GLU A 27 29.33 -7.79 -13.73
CA GLU A 27 28.70 -9.08 -13.51
C GLU A 27 27.16 -8.93 -13.47
N ARG A 28 26.48 -9.98 -13.94
CA ARG A 28 25.03 -10.10 -13.85
C ARG A 28 24.65 -10.51 -12.43
N VAL A 29 23.97 -9.63 -11.68
CA VAL A 29 23.77 -9.80 -10.23
C VAL A 29 22.39 -10.33 -9.83
N ASP A 30 21.46 -10.42 -10.77
CA ASP A 30 20.03 -10.73 -10.59
C ASP A 30 19.68 -12.23 -10.66
N ARG A 31 20.54 -13.12 -10.15
CA ARG A 31 20.22 -14.55 -10.03
C ARG A 31 19.39 -14.85 -8.78
N TRP A 32 18.34 -14.07 -8.56
CA TRP A 32 17.48 -14.17 -7.38
C TRP A 32 16.24 -15.02 -7.69
N PRO A 33 15.61 -15.65 -6.69
CA PRO A 33 14.35 -16.35 -6.89
C PRO A 33 13.27 -15.39 -7.42
N PRO A 34 12.46 -15.79 -8.43
CA PRO A 34 11.32 -14.99 -8.85
C PRO A 34 10.25 -15.08 -7.77
N GLN A 35 10.07 -14.02 -6.98
CA GLN A 35 8.98 -13.94 -6.00
C GLN A 35 8.18 -12.63 -6.12
N GLU A 36 7.96 -12.19 -7.36
CA GLU A 36 7.22 -10.96 -7.65
C GLU A 36 5.78 -11.05 -7.17
N GLU A 37 5.13 -12.20 -7.34
CA GLU A 37 3.76 -12.44 -6.88
C GLU A 37 3.66 -12.32 -5.35
N GLU A 38 4.62 -12.88 -4.61
CA GLU A 38 4.68 -12.80 -3.15
C GLU A 38 4.89 -11.36 -2.70
N LEU A 39 5.74 -10.59 -3.39
CA LEU A 39 5.94 -9.17 -3.12
C LEU A 39 4.70 -8.34 -3.43
N GLU A 40 3.93 -8.68 -4.46
CA GLU A 40 2.67 -7.99 -4.78
C GLU A 40 1.58 -8.35 -3.75
N SER A 41 1.53 -9.60 -3.29
CA SER A 41 0.49 -10.12 -2.39
C SER A 41 0.39 -9.43 -1.02
N ILE A 42 1.44 -8.73 -0.57
CA ILE A 42 1.45 -8.03 0.74
C ILE A 42 0.64 -6.71 0.70
N HIS A 43 0.31 -6.25 -0.50
CA HIS A 43 -0.38 -4.98 -0.76
C HIS A 43 -1.87 -5.24 -1.09
N SER A 44 -2.72 -4.25 -0.81
CA SER A 44 -4.11 -4.30 -1.27
C SER A 44 -4.18 -4.04 -2.77
N ASP A 45 -5.23 -4.53 -3.45
CA ASP A 45 -5.42 -4.31 -4.90
C ASP A 45 -5.34 -2.82 -5.29
N SER A 46 -5.93 -1.95 -4.45
CA SER A 46 -5.90 -0.50 -4.67
C SER A 46 -4.50 0.11 -4.50
N ALA A 47 -3.67 -0.45 -3.61
CA ALA A 47 -2.28 -0.03 -3.45
C ALA A 47 -1.42 -0.56 -4.61
N LEU A 48 -1.68 -1.79 -5.08
CA LEU A 48 -0.98 -2.40 -6.21
C LEU A 48 -1.09 -1.58 -7.49
N GLU A 49 -2.25 -1.00 -7.78
CA GLU A 49 -2.42 -0.09 -8.92
C GLU A 49 -1.38 1.06 -8.89
N LEU A 50 -1.21 1.70 -7.73
CA LEU A 50 -0.26 2.80 -7.56
C LEU A 50 1.19 2.31 -7.60
N ILE A 51 1.46 1.11 -7.07
CA ILE A 51 2.78 0.48 -7.11
C ILE A 51 3.18 0.12 -8.54
N GLN A 52 2.26 -0.41 -9.35
CA GLN A 52 2.49 -0.71 -10.77
C GLN A 52 2.76 0.56 -11.58
N GLU A 53 2.09 1.66 -11.28
CA GLU A 53 2.41 2.97 -11.88
C GLU A 53 3.82 3.44 -11.49
N HIS A 54 4.19 3.32 -10.21
CA HIS A 54 5.54 3.64 -9.74
C HIS A 54 6.61 2.76 -10.41
N LEU A 55 6.35 1.44 -10.55
CA LEU A 55 7.20 0.53 -11.31
C LEU A 55 7.35 1.01 -12.75
N GLY A 56 6.25 1.34 -13.43
CA GLY A 56 6.28 1.89 -14.77
C GLY A 56 7.17 3.14 -14.88
N LEU A 57 7.12 4.05 -13.90
CA LEU A 57 7.94 5.26 -13.89
C LEU A 57 9.43 4.97 -13.64
N VAL A 58 9.75 4.11 -12.65
CA VAL A 58 11.15 3.78 -12.30
C VAL A 58 11.81 2.93 -13.40
N LEU A 59 11.04 2.06 -14.04
CA LEU A 59 11.49 1.17 -15.11
C LEU A 59 11.45 1.82 -16.51
N GLY A 60 11.10 3.11 -16.60
CA GLY A 60 11.11 3.86 -17.87
C GLY A 60 10.02 3.46 -18.87
N GLY A 61 8.84 3.06 -18.40
CA GLY A 61 7.67 2.70 -19.21
C GLY A 61 7.68 1.27 -19.76
N ARG A 62 8.77 0.52 -19.58
CA ARG A 62 8.89 -0.90 -20.01
C ARG A 62 8.20 -1.90 -19.06
N GLY A 63 7.76 -1.47 -17.87
CA GLY A 63 7.16 -2.33 -16.82
C GLY A 63 5.84 -3.01 -17.17
N ASN A 64 5.17 -2.57 -18.24
CA ASN A 64 3.89 -3.11 -18.70
C ASN A 64 3.99 -3.82 -20.05
N ALA A 65 5.16 -3.89 -20.69
CA ALA A 65 5.37 -4.72 -21.86
C ALA A 65 5.58 -6.15 -21.36
N GLY A 66 4.76 -7.10 -21.83
CA GLY A 66 4.77 -8.47 -21.36
C GLY A 66 6.12 -9.18 -21.49
N ASN A 67 6.17 -10.39 -20.90
CA ASN A 67 7.29 -11.33 -20.66
C ASN A 67 8.35 -11.54 -21.77
N GLU A 68 8.24 -10.89 -22.94
CA GLU A 68 9.12 -11.10 -24.09
C GLU A 68 10.48 -10.40 -23.96
N ASP A 69 10.60 -9.37 -23.08
CA ASP A 69 11.83 -8.58 -22.86
C ASP A 69 12.50 -8.82 -21.48
N ASP A 70 12.01 -9.77 -20.67
CA ASP A 70 12.41 -9.89 -19.24
C ASP A 70 13.88 -10.26 -19.01
N ASP A 71 14.52 -10.97 -19.95
CA ASP A 71 15.95 -11.32 -19.89
C ASP A 71 16.84 -10.23 -20.49
N SER A 72 16.27 -9.16 -21.06
CA SER A 72 17.05 -8.05 -21.59
C SER A 72 17.79 -7.35 -20.45
N THR A 73 19.11 -7.29 -20.56
CA THR A 73 19.98 -6.73 -19.52
C THR A 73 20.27 -5.26 -19.76
N ALA A 74 20.25 -4.47 -18.70
CA ALA A 74 20.70 -3.09 -18.68
C ALA A 74 21.90 -2.94 -17.73
N GLN A 75 22.83 -2.05 -18.10
CA GLN A 75 23.89 -1.60 -17.20
C GLN A 75 23.43 -0.32 -16.50
N ILE A 76 23.40 -0.37 -15.16
CA ILE A 76 22.99 0.76 -14.33
C ILE A 76 24.04 0.94 -13.25
N SER A 77 24.30 2.18 -12.88
CA SER A 77 25.27 2.47 -11.85
C SER A 77 24.72 2.17 -10.44
N LYS A 78 25.58 1.67 -9.54
CA LYS A 78 25.22 1.34 -8.15
C LYS A 78 24.59 2.55 -7.45
N LEU A 79 25.09 3.75 -7.72
CA LEU A 79 24.52 4.98 -7.16
C LEU A 79 23.10 5.25 -7.65
N ARG A 80 22.85 5.10 -8.96
CA ARG A 80 21.50 5.28 -9.53
C ARG A 80 20.53 4.25 -8.96
N MET A 81 20.99 3.00 -8.82
CA MET A 81 20.20 1.93 -8.24
C MET A 81 19.89 2.13 -6.76
N GLY A 82 20.88 2.56 -5.96
CA GLY A 82 20.66 2.90 -4.56
C GLY A 82 19.65 4.03 -4.39
N ARG A 83 19.71 5.07 -5.23
CA ARG A 83 18.72 6.16 -5.22
C ARG A 83 17.33 5.67 -5.58
N ALA A 84 17.20 4.84 -6.62
CA ALA A 84 15.92 4.27 -7.03
C ALA A 84 15.34 3.35 -5.95
N TYR A 85 16.17 2.54 -5.29
CA TYR A 85 15.78 1.68 -4.16
C TYR A 85 15.27 2.52 -2.99
N ALA A 86 16.06 3.49 -2.52
CA ALA A 86 15.67 4.35 -1.40
C ALA A 86 14.38 5.13 -1.70
N ALA A 87 14.25 5.70 -2.90
CA ALA A 87 13.04 6.41 -3.33
C ALA A 87 11.82 5.47 -3.36
N SER A 88 11.99 4.23 -3.84
CA SER A 88 10.92 3.24 -3.88
C SER A 88 10.53 2.74 -2.49
N ALA A 89 11.48 2.63 -1.56
CA ALA A 89 11.19 2.34 -0.16
C ALA A 89 10.41 3.48 0.52
N VAL A 90 10.78 4.73 0.29
CA VAL A 90 9.99 5.88 0.77
C VAL A 90 8.59 5.88 0.14
N TYR A 91 8.47 5.54 -1.14
CA TYR A 91 7.18 5.40 -1.81
C TYR A 91 6.31 4.29 -1.20
N GLY A 92 6.88 3.11 -0.95
CA GLY A 92 6.17 2.02 -0.28
C GLY A 92 5.67 2.39 1.11
N TYR A 93 6.52 3.08 1.89
CA TYR A 93 6.14 3.64 3.19
C TYR A 93 4.94 4.60 3.06
N PHE A 94 4.99 5.53 2.11
CA PHE A 94 3.90 6.46 1.82
C PHE A 94 2.60 5.75 1.45
N ILE A 95 2.65 4.84 0.47
CA ILE A 95 1.45 4.12 -0.01
C ILE A 95 0.84 3.29 1.09
N ARG A 96 1.63 2.54 1.86
CA ARG A 96 1.12 1.75 2.99
C ARG A 96 0.39 2.62 4.00
N ARG A 97 0.97 3.77 4.33
CA ARG A 97 0.37 4.74 5.25
C ARG A 97 -0.96 5.27 4.76
N VAL A 98 -1.02 5.68 3.48
CA VAL A 98 -2.26 6.23 2.89
C VAL A 98 -3.32 5.15 2.74
N ASP A 99 -2.94 3.95 2.30
CA ASP A 99 -3.87 2.82 2.13
C ASP A 99 -4.49 2.40 3.47
N LYS A 100 -3.69 2.27 4.54
CA LYS A 100 -4.22 1.98 5.88
C LYS A 100 -5.22 3.05 6.34
N ARG A 101 -4.92 4.33 6.12
CA ARG A 101 -5.84 5.42 6.46
C ARG A 101 -7.13 5.34 5.63
N PHE A 102 -7.00 5.15 4.32
CA PHE A 102 -8.11 5.05 3.39
C PHE A 102 -9.05 3.89 3.77
N GLN A 103 -8.50 2.72 4.07
CA GLN A 103 -9.27 1.56 4.52
C GLN A 103 -10.03 1.84 5.81
N LEU A 104 -9.38 2.48 6.80
CA LEU A 104 -10.04 2.88 8.05
C LEU A 104 -11.19 3.87 7.82
N GLU A 105 -11.00 4.88 6.97
CA GLU A 105 -12.07 5.85 6.66
C GLU A 105 -13.23 5.19 5.92
N LYS A 106 -12.94 4.24 5.02
CA LYS A 106 -13.95 3.43 4.33
C LYS A 106 -14.76 2.59 5.31
N THR A 107 -14.12 1.91 6.26
CA THR A 107 -14.82 1.06 7.25
C THR A 107 -15.67 1.90 8.20
N VAL A 108 -15.16 3.04 8.68
CA VAL A 108 -15.92 3.96 9.56
C VAL A 108 -17.12 4.54 8.84
N SER A 109 -16.95 4.97 7.58
CA SER A 109 -18.03 5.53 6.77
C SER A 109 -19.13 4.50 6.50
N ASN A 110 -18.75 3.26 6.17
CA ASN A 110 -19.71 2.17 5.96
C ASN A 110 -20.47 1.82 7.26
N SER A 111 -19.77 1.75 8.39
CA SER A 111 -20.39 1.47 9.70
C SER A 111 -21.39 2.56 10.08
N ARG A 112 -21.04 3.84 9.83
CA ARG A 112 -21.95 4.97 10.04
C ARG A 112 -23.18 4.87 9.13
N ALA A 113 -23.01 4.49 7.86
CA ALA A 113 -24.14 4.34 6.94
C ALA A 113 -25.12 3.25 7.41
N GLN A 114 -24.62 2.11 7.87
CA GLN A 114 -25.44 1.03 8.41
C GLN A 114 -26.20 1.45 9.67
N LEU A 115 -25.57 2.22 10.57
CA LEU A 115 -26.21 2.70 11.79
C LEU A 115 -27.39 3.65 11.48
N ILE A 116 -27.25 4.51 10.48
CA ILE A 116 -28.33 5.39 10.03
C ILE A 116 -29.46 4.59 9.37
N GLU A 117 -29.14 3.53 8.62
CA GLU A 117 -30.15 2.65 8.01
C GLU A 117 -30.95 1.89 9.06
N LEU A 118 -30.28 1.35 10.09
CA LEU A 118 -30.92 0.71 11.25
C LEU A 118 -31.82 1.70 12.02
N GLU A 119 -31.35 2.92 12.25
CA GLU A 119 -32.15 3.96 12.91
C GLU A 119 -33.42 4.31 12.13
N ARG A 120 -33.33 4.37 10.79
CA ARG A 120 -34.50 4.56 9.92
C ARG A 120 -35.46 3.38 9.95
N ALA A 121 -34.95 2.15 9.97
CA ALA A 121 -35.77 0.95 10.08
C ALA A 121 -36.54 0.91 11.43
N CYS A 122 -35.89 1.24 12.55
CA CYS A 122 -36.54 1.34 13.86
C CYS A 122 -37.61 2.44 13.91
N LYS A 123 -37.35 3.60 13.27
CA LYS A 123 -38.33 4.71 13.20
C LYS A 123 -39.53 4.39 12.30
N GLN A 124 -39.37 3.54 11.29
CA GLN A 124 -40.46 3.10 10.41
C GLN A 124 -41.26 1.93 11.01
N GLY A 125 -40.69 1.13 11.91
CA GLY A 125 -41.39 0.08 12.65
C GLY A 125 -42.19 0.56 13.88
N GLY A 126 -42.08 1.84 14.26
CA GLY A 126 -42.67 2.41 15.48
C GLY A 126 -44.04 3.08 15.34
N SER A 127 -44.69 3.01 14.17
CA SER A 127 -46.01 3.63 13.96
C SER A 127 -47.13 2.59 13.84
N SER A 128 -47.27 1.77 14.88
CA SER A 128 -48.52 1.03 15.15
C SER A 128 -48.69 0.78 16.64
N ALA A 129 -49.18 1.80 17.33
CA ALA A 129 -50.00 1.71 18.55
C ALA A 129 -50.61 3.13 18.72
N VAL A 130 -51.88 3.36 19.04
CA VAL A 130 -52.78 2.63 19.93
C VAL A 130 -54.21 2.91 19.46
N ASN A 131 -55.02 1.88 19.17
CA ASN A 131 -56.46 1.97 19.38
C ASN A 131 -56.81 0.95 20.45
N ASP A 132 -57.18 1.50 21.60
CA ASP A 132 -57.67 0.80 22.77
C ASP A 132 -59.12 0.39 22.52
N HIS A 133 -59.40 -0.91 22.45
CA HIS A 133 -60.70 -1.44 22.87
C HIS A 133 -60.65 -2.96 23.08
N VAL A 134 -60.98 -3.34 24.31
CA VAL A 134 -61.19 -4.68 24.86
C VAL A 134 -62.39 -5.37 24.20
N VAL A 135 -62.32 -6.67 23.88
CA VAL A 135 -63.18 -7.79 24.39
C VAL A 135 -62.73 -9.15 23.78
N SER A 136 -62.44 -10.08 24.70
CA SER A 136 -62.62 -11.55 24.78
C SER A 136 -62.80 -12.50 23.57
N GLU A 137 -62.07 -13.62 23.71
CA GLU A 137 -62.50 -15.04 23.61
C GLU A 137 -62.22 -15.91 22.37
N SER A 138 -61.35 -16.91 22.62
CA SER A 138 -61.39 -18.32 22.19
C SER A 138 -60.92 -18.73 20.79
N GLY A 139 -60.17 -19.85 20.74
CA GLY A 139 -60.02 -20.69 19.55
C GLY A 139 -58.59 -21.05 19.15
N GLN A 140 -58.23 -22.33 19.28
CA GLN A 140 -57.00 -22.96 18.81
C GLN A 140 -56.81 -22.84 17.28
N GLY A 141 -55.57 -22.79 16.80
CA GLY A 141 -55.29 -22.96 15.37
C GLY A 141 -53.85 -22.66 14.95
N VAL A 142 -53.01 -23.70 14.90
CA VAL A 142 -51.72 -23.68 14.21
C VAL A 142 -51.95 -23.46 12.71
N THR A 143 -51.39 -22.40 12.13
CA THR A 143 -51.19 -22.33 10.68
C THR A 143 -50.04 -21.38 10.32
N ALA A 144 -49.01 -21.94 9.69
CA ALA A 144 -48.01 -21.21 8.94
C ALA A 144 -48.65 -20.52 7.74
N MET A 145 -48.32 -19.26 7.45
CA MET A 145 -48.58 -18.68 6.14
C MET A 145 -47.66 -17.50 5.80
N VAL A 146 -46.78 -17.76 4.83
CA VAL A 146 -46.65 -17.03 3.56
C VAL A 146 -46.41 -15.51 3.63
N LEU A 147 -45.19 -15.14 3.23
CA LEU A 147 -44.82 -13.81 2.71
C LEU A 147 -45.87 -13.32 1.70
N ARG A 148 -46.54 -12.21 2.00
CA ARG A 148 -47.38 -11.49 1.04
C ARG A 148 -46.86 -10.06 0.87
N ARG A 149 -46.21 -9.82 -0.27
CA ARG A 149 -45.78 -8.51 -0.76
C ARG A 149 -47.00 -7.75 -1.29
N PRO A 150 -47.25 -6.48 -0.88
CA PRO A 150 -48.13 -5.61 -1.64
C PRO A 150 -47.34 -4.89 -2.73
N THR A 151 -47.81 -5.05 -3.96
CA THR A 151 -47.51 -4.17 -5.09
C THR A 151 -48.44 -2.97 -5.02
N THR A 152 -47.88 -1.77 -4.86
CA THR A 152 -48.52 -0.53 -5.31
C THR A 152 -47.43 0.45 -5.73
N ASP A 153 -47.52 0.87 -6.98
CA ASP A 153 -46.69 1.88 -7.63
C ASP A 153 -46.84 3.22 -6.91
N VAL A 154 -45.72 3.75 -6.41
CA VAL A 154 -45.56 5.16 -6.04
C VAL A 154 -44.18 5.61 -6.52
N GLU A 155 -44.17 6.73 -7.23
CA GLU A 155 -43.02 7.40 -7.83
C GLU A 155 -41.78 7.45 -6.92
N GLY A 156 -40.65 7.04 -7.50
CA GLY A 156 -39.49 6.61 -6.76
C GLY A 156 -38.56 7.71 -6.22
N PRO A 157 -37.67 7.35 -5.28
CA PRO A 157 -36.44 8.09 -5.09
C PRO A 157 -35.44 7.62 -6.15
N LYS A 158 -34.82 8.58 -6.85
CA LYS A 158 -33.73 8.34 -7.80
C LYS A 158 -32.71 7.39 -7.17
N ARG A 159 -32.65 6.16 -7.69
CA ARG A 159 -31.55 5.22 -7.45
C ARG A 159 -30.25 5.99 -7.70
N VAL A 160 -29.51 6.28 -6.63
CA VAL A 160 -28.10 6.62 -6.76
C VAL A 160 -27.51 5.44 -7.49
N LYS A 161 -27.12 5.65 -8.75
CA LYS A 161 -26.41 4.67 -9.54
C LYS A 161 -25.21 4.26 -8.69
N GLN A 162 -25.24 3.06 -8.14
CA GLN A 162 -24.08 2.47 -7.50
C GLN A 162 -23.07 2.30 -8.62
N LYS A 163 -22.22 3.33 -8.74
CA LYS A 163 -21.14 3.41 -9.69
C LYS A 163 -20.31 2.16 -9.42
N VAL A 164 -20.31 1.22 -10.36
CA VAL A 164 -19.30 0.16 -10.42
C VAL A 164 -17.99 0.88 -10.21
N VAL A 165 -17.34 0.64 -9.07
CA VAL A 165 -16.21 1.47 -8.68
C VAL A 165 -15.00 0.91 -9.40
N PRO A 166 -14.42 1.64 -10.37
CA PRO A 166 -13.23 1.20 -11.07
C PRO A 166 -12.02 1.30 -10.15
N SER A 167 -10.94 0.61 -10.52
CA SER A 167 -9.56 0.95 -10.12
C SER A 167 -9.40 2.46 -9.95
N GLY A 168 -8.94 2.90 -8.77
CA GLY A 168 -8.73 4.33 -8.52
C GLY A 168 -9.50 4.98 -7.36
N ARG A 169 -10.10 4.26 -6.41
CA ARG A 169 -10.57 4.92 -5.16
C ARG A 169 -9.42 5.45 -4.33
N LEU A 170 -8.37 4.65 -4.15
CA LEU A 170 -7.17 5.07 -3.41
C LEU A 170 -6.44 6.18 -4.16
N ARG A 171 -6.31 6.07 -5.49
CA ARG A 171 -5.78 7.14 -6.34
C ARG A 171 -6.56 8.46 -6.16
N THR A 172 -7.89 8.42 -6.28
CA THR A 172 -8.74 9.60 -6.09
C THR A 172 -8.59 10.16 -4.68
N TYR A 173 -8.47 9.29 -3.67
CA TYR A 173 -8.23 9.68 -2.29
C TYR A 173 -6.90 10.42 -2.11
N VAL A 174 -5.79 9.87 -2.63
CA VAL A 174 -4.47 10.52 -2.63
C VAL A 174 -4.53 11.88 -3.34
N MET A 175 -5.19 11.94 -4.50
CA MET A 175 -5.33 13.17 -5.30
C MET A 175 -6.21 14.23 -4.63
N SER A 176 -7.03 13.85 -3.65
CA SER A 176 -7.86 14.80 -2.89
C SER A 176 -7.09 15.52 -1.78
N PHE A 177 -5.87 15.09 -1.46
CA PHE A 177 -5.05 15.73 -0.43
C PHE A 177 -4.58 17.11 -0.86
N ASP A 178 -4.60 18.06 0.07
CA ASP A 178 -3.86 19.30 -0.07
C ASP A 178 -2.35 19.03 0.04
N GLN A 179 -1.55 19.95 -0.48
CA GLN A 179 -0.09 19.81 -0.53
C GLN A 179 0.54 19.53 0.85
N ARG A 180 0.02 20.15 1.92
CA ARG A 180 0.55 19.95 3.28
C ARG A 180 0.25 18.55 3.80
N THR A 181 -0.96 18.05 3.55
CA THR A 181 -1.32 16.67 3.91
C THR A 181 -0.46 15.69 3.12
N LEU A 182 -0.37 15.85 1.79
CA LEU A 182 0.45 14.96 0.97
C LEU A 182 1.91 14.91 1.45
N GLN A 183 2.51 16.07 1.73
CA GLN A 183 3.88 16.14 2.26
C GLN A 183 4.01 15.45 3.62
N ARG A 184 3.04 15.61 4.53
CA ARG A 184 3.04 14.92 5.83
C ARG A 184 3.00 13.41 5.69
N TYR A 185 2.27 12.89 4.70
CA TYR A 185 2.21 11.45 4.42
C TYR A 185 3.50 10.95 3.76
N ALA A 186 4.07 11.73 2.85
CA ALA A 186 5.29 11.37 2.10
C ALA A 186 6.56 11.42 2.98
N ASN A 187 6.59 12.27 4.00
CA ASN A 187 7.72 12.36 4.91
C ASN A 187 7.76 11.18 5.90
N LEU A 188 8.96 10.63 6.10
CA LEU A 188 9.25 9.67 7.17
C LEU A 188 9.05 10.36 8.52
N ARG A 189 8.42 9.65 9.46
CA ARG A 189 8.01 10.22 10.75
C ARG A 189 9.14 10.25 11.78
N SER A 190 10.13 9.37 11.64
CA SER A 190 11.25 9.24 12.56
C SER A 190 12.60 9.23 11.86
N LYS A 191 13.64 9.64 12.60
CA LYS A 191 15.03 9.59 12.12
C LYS A 191 15.51 8.16 11.97
N GLU A 192 14.97 7.27 12.79
CA GLU A 192 15.26 5.85 12.79
C GLU A 192 14.73 5.18 11.52
N SER A 193 13.52 5.55 11.05
CA SER A 193 12.99 5.07 9.76
C SER A 193 13.86 5.52 8.58
N ALA A 194 14.27 6.80 8.57
CA ALA A 194 15.21 7.30 7.56
C ALA A 194 16.54 6.55 7.59
N SER A 195 17.11 6.35 8.79
CA SER A 195 18.37 5.65 8.97
C SER A 195 18.29 4.17 8.59
N VAL A 196 17.15 3.51 8.78
CA VAL A 196 16.92 2.13 8.36
C VAL A 196 16.95 1.99 6.84
N ILE A 197 16.28 2.88 6.10
CA ILE A 197 16.33 2.89 4.63
C ILE A 197 17.75 3.18 4.15
N GLU A 198 18.41 4.18 4.72
CA GLU A 198 19.78 4.56 4.37
C GLU A 198 20.75 3.38 4.56
N ARG A 199 20.80 2.81 5.77
CA ARG A 199 21.71 1.70 6.07
C ARG A 199 21.43 0.44 5.26
N HIS A 200 20.16 0.14 4.97
CA HIS A 200 19.82 -1.01 4.12
C HIS A 200 20.27 -0.78 2.67
N THR A 201 20.07 0.43 2.16
CA THR A 201 20.55 0.82 0.83
C THR A 201 22.08 0.78 0.75
N GLU A 202 22.78 1.28 1.76
CA GLU A 202 24.25 1.17 1.87
C GLU A 202 24.71 -0.29 1.95
N ALA A 203 24.00 -1.15 2.66
CA ALA A 203 24.32 -2.57 2.73
C ALA A 203 24.20 -3.24 1.36
N LEU A 204 23.15 -2.91 0.59
CA LEU A 204 22.92 -3.47 -0.75
C LEU A 204 23.94 -2.97 -1.78
N PHE A 205 24.12 -1.65 -1.91
CA PHE A 205 24.87 -1.04 -3.01
C PHE A 205 26.25 -0.53 -2.61
N GLY A 206 26.56 -0.51 -1.32
CA GLY A 206 27.79 0.06 -0.79
C GLY A 206 27.63 1.55 -0.47
N LYS A 207 28.60 2.10 0.27
CA LYS A 207 28.65 3.53 0.56
C LYS A 207 29.17 4.28 -0.67
N PRO A 208 28.50 5.36 -1.10
CA PRO A 208 29.02 6.18 -2.18
C PRO A 208 30.34 6.84 -1.74
N GLU A 209 31.42 6.58 -2.47
CA GLU A 209 32.71 7.22 -2.23
C GLU A 209 32.64 8.67 -2.72
N LEU A 210 32.48 9.60 -1.78
CA LEU A 210 32.44 11.04 -2.05
C LEU A 210 33.86 11.61 -1.92
N LYS A 211 34.38 12.22 -2.99
CA LYS A 211 35.62 13.01 -2.97
C LYS A 211 35.26 14.49 -2.88
N SER A 212 35.71 15.15 -1.82
CA SER A 212 35.68 16.60 -1.71
C SER A 212 36.66 17.18 -2.73
N THR A 213 36.16 18.01 -3.64
CA THR A 213 37.02 18.80 -4.52
C THR A 213 37.63 19.94 -3.71
N PRO A 214 38.84 20.42 -4.05
CA PRO A 214 39.47 21.55 -3.38
C PRO A 214 38.66 22.86 -3.47
N GLU A 215 37.64 22.92 -4.34
CA GLU A 215 36.70 24.03 -4.50
C GLU A 215 35.47 23.93 -3.58
N GLY A 216 35.44 22.95 -2.65
CA GLY A 216 34.32 22.74 -1.72
C GLY A 216 33.14 21.98 -2.31
N GLY A 217 33.25 21.51 -3.56
CA GLY A 217 32.28 20.63 -4.19
C GLY A 217 32.44 19.17 -3.76
N VAL A 218 31.39 18.37 -3.90
CA VAL A 218 31.44 16.93 -3.66
C VAL A 218 31.28 16.19 -4.98
N THR A 219 32.25 15.38 -5.37
CA THR A 219 32.21 14.56 -6.59
C THR A 219 32.19 13.07 -6.25
N ILE A 220 31.50 12.27 -7.06
CA ILE A 220 31.45 10.82 -6.88
C ILE A 220 32.76 10.24 -7.43
N ALA A 221 33.54 9.62 -6.55
CA ALA A 221 34.88 9.16 -6.84
C ALA A 221 34.95 7.98 -7.81
N LYS A 222 33.96 7.08 -7.69
CA LYS A 222 33.89 5.81 -8.40
C LYS A 222 32.45 5.30 -8.35
N ASP A 223 31.74 5.36 -9.47
CA ASP A 223 30.40 4.79 -9.62
C ASP A 223 30.51 3.50 -10.43
N GLU A 224 30.33 2.36 -9.78
CA GLU A 224 30.48 1.05 -10.42
C GLU A 224 29.19 0.67 -11.15
N LEU A 225 29.33 0.10 -12.35
CA LEU A 225 28.20 -0.41 -13.12
C LEU A 225 27.89 -1.85 -12.71
N ILE A 226 26.60 -2.15 -12.60
CA ILE A 226 26.06 -3.50 -12.42
C ILE A 226 25.16 -3.84 -13.60
N THR A 227 25.14 -5.13 -13.96
CA THR A 227 24.28 -5.64 -15.01
C THR A 227 23.08 -6.32 -14.36
N LEU A 228 21.87 -5.90 -14.72
CA LEU A 228 20.60 -6.45 -14.24
C LEU A 228 19.69 -6.72 -15.43
N SER A 229 18.94 -7.83 -15.42
CA SER A 229 17.80 -7.95 -16.34
C SER A 229 16.64 -7.06 -15.91
N PHE A 230 15.66 -6.92 -16.80
CA PHE A 230 14.44 -6.20 -16.49
C PHE A 230 13.67 -6.83 -15.32
N SER A 231 13.56 -8.16 -15.30
CA SER A 231 12.95 -8.89 -14.17
C SER A 231 13.72 -8.67 -12.85
N GLY A 232 15.05 -8.68 -12.89
CA GLY A 232 15.88 -8.34 -11.74
C GLY A 232 15.63 -6.93 -11.21
N LEU A 233 15.50 -5.96 -12.11
CA LEU A 233 15.21 -4.58 -11.75
C LEU A 233 13.80 -4.43 -11.17
N ARG A 234 12.80 -5.06 -11.78
CA ARG A 234 11.41 -5.10 -11.31
C ARG A 234 11.32 -5.69 -9.90
N ARG A 235 11.92 -6.86 -9.69
CA ARG A 235 12.04 -7.52 -8.38
C ARG A 235 12.64 -6.59 -7.33
N LEU A 236 13.73 -5.89 -7.65
CA LEU A 236 14.42 -5.00 -6.73
C LEU A 236 13.55 -3.80 -6.31
N VAL A 237 12.79 -3.23 -7.25
CA VAL A 237 11.88 -2.13 -6.96
C VAL A 237 10.68 -2.60 -6.12
N LEU A 238 10.11 -3.78 -6.44
CA LEU A 238 9.06 -4.39 -5.62
C LEU A 238 9.55 -4.68 -4.19
N GLU A 239 10.76 -5.22 -4.02
CA GLU A 239 11.36 -5.44 -2.70
C GLU A 239 11.52 -4.13 -1.93
N ALA A 240 11.99 -3.07 -2.58
CA ALA A 240 12.10 -1.76 -1.95
C ALA A 240 10.73 -1.25 -1.46
N VAL A 241 9.69 -1.36 -2.29
CA VAL A 241 8.32 -0.97 -1.93
C VAL A 241 7.78 -1.79 -0.77
N ALA A 242 8.03 -3.10 -0.76
CA ALA A 242 7.70 -4.00 0.33
C ALA A 242 8.41 -3.62 1.63
N PHE A 243 9.72 -3.36 1.55
CA PHE A 243 10.54 -2.90 2.67
C PHE A 243 10.00 -1.62 3.29
N GLY A 244 9.66 -0.64 2.45
CA GLY A 244 9.02 0.60 2.88
C GLY A 244 7.67 0.39 3.56
N SER A 245 6.87 -0.52 3.03
CA SER A 245 5.55 -0.84 3.57
C SER A 245 5.64 -1.51 4.93
N PHE A 246 6.53 -2.48 5.09
CA PHE A 246 6.80 -3.09 6.39
C PHE A 246 7.43 -2.12 7.38
N LEU A 247 8.25 -1.17 6.90
CA LEU A 247 8.79 -0.12 7.75
C LEU A 247 7.68 0.72 8.37
N TRP A 248 6.64 1.10 7.61
CA TRP A 248 5.46 1.79 8.17
C TRP A 248 4.76 0.95 9.25
N ASP A 249 4.51 -0.34 8.96
CA ASP A 249 3.81 -1.22 9.90
C ASP A 249 4.63 -1.40 11.21
N VAL A 250 5.94 -1.56 11.09
CA VAL A 250 6.88 -1.69 12.23
C VAL A 250 7.00 -0.38 13.01
N GLU A 251 7.16 0.76 12.32
CA GLU A 251 7.21 2.08 12.97
C GLU A 251 5.92 2.36 13.74
N ALA A 252 4.77 2.11 13.12
CA ALA A 252 3.47 2.27 13.78
C ALA A 252 3.35 1.37 15.03
N HIS A 253 3.80 0.12 14.95
CA HIS A 253 3.78 -0.80 16.09
C HIS A 253 4.72 -0.34 17.22
N VAL A 254 5.97 0.02 16.91
CA VAL A 254 6.93 0.48 17.92
C VAL A 254 6.47 1.81 18.55
N ASP A 255 5.85 2.70 17.77
CA ASP A 255 5.33 3.99 18.25
C ASP A 255 4.24 3.79 19.31
N THR A 256 3.41 2.74 19.21
CA THR A 256 2.41 2.44 20.25
C THR A 256 3.00 2.06 21.61
N HIS A 257 4.23 1.53 21.64
CA HIS A 257 4.89 1.11 22.89
C HIS A 257 5.85 2.16 23.45
N TYR A 258 6.53 2.91 22.58
CA TYR A 258 7.65 3.77 22.97
C TYR A 258 7.44 5.27 22.68
N ASN A 259 6.40 5.66 21.92
CA ASN A 259 6.11 7.06 21.55
C ASN A 259 7.35 7.83 21.04
N PHE A 260 8.14 7.19 20.18
CA PHE A 260 9.43 7.75 19.73
C PHE A 260 9.29 8.72 18.54
N VAL A 261 8.10 8.79 17.93
CA VAL A 261 7.83 9.77 16.88
C VAL A 261 7.49 11.12 17.52
N VAL A 262 8.26 12.15 17.18
CA VAL A 262 7.95 13.54 17.56
C VAL A 262 6.69 13.99 16.80
N ARG A 263 5.65 14.38 17.55
CA ARG A 263 4.34 14.78 17.01
C ARG A 263 4.26 16.28 16.72
#